data_AF-A0A220SEI8-F1
#
_entry.id   AF-A0A220SEI8-F1
#
_cell.length_a   1.000
_cell.length_b   1.000
_cell.length_c   1.000
_cell.angle_alpha   90.00
_cell.angle_beta   90.00
_cell.angle_gamma   90.00
#
_symmetry.space_group_name_H-M   'P 1'
#
loop_
_entity.id
_entity.type
_entity.pdbx_description
1 polymer ?
#
loop_
_entity_poly.entity_id
_entity_poly.type
_entity_poly.pdbx_seq_one_letter_code
_entity_poly.pdbx_strand_id
1 'polypeptide(L)'
;MKSVFLFLFTFLFGLFHSQSSNKIFTSDIDNFWVAYDSIQKTHDFSKKLNFINKLYIDKGTKGLKEFMKLRDYNDSLYIKSIEEYPKFWNSIRSNTLTVKNKITEFESAVQSFQKLYPDLKNSDMYFTIGALNSGGTITDNMVLIGAEISMATPETDVSEFKSNWLKNVFASQDLNNIVSVNIHEYVHTQQKPRKGNTLINQVIREGSCDFITELVLQKPLQRKYITYGKAHFPELKKLFKEEMFSNSYTNWLYNGNQKGEAADLGYFMGYEISKSYYKNAKNKKQAIKDIIELNYGDDHTVEEFLRKSKFYKEGFNKEELVKEYQKKSPYVIKTQPFENGSVNVDPATKEFRIVFSKEMNTKIMSIKLSEKGKEVFPFKKTIGFENDDKILVMEMSLKPDSEYEFIIGNEFMSKDGHPLIGDSQTIRFKTK
;
A
#
# COMPACT_ATOMS: atom_id res chain seq x y z
N MET A 1 48.75 -13.93 65.85
CA MET A 1 48.12 -14.49 64.63
C MET A 1 47.48 -13.33 63.86
N LYS A 2 48.00 -13.00 62.68
CA LYS A 2 47.44 -11.98 61.77
C LYS A 2 46.79 -12.73 60.61
N SER A 3 45.49 -12.54 60.40
CA SER A 3 44.78 -13.08 59.23
C SER A 3 44.59 -11.95 58.21
N VAL A 4 45.15 -12.16 57.02
CA VAL A 4 45.02 -11.27 55.86
C VAL A 4 43.82 -11.78 55.04
N PHE A 5 42.84 -10.92 54.80
CA PHE A 5 41.72 -11.19 53.88
C PHE A 5 42.12 -10.74 52.47
N LEU A 6 42.11 -11.68 51.52
CA LEU A 6 42.37 -11.44 50.10
C LEU A 6 41.02 -11.25 49.39
N PHE A 7 40.77 -10.05 48.86
CA PHE A 7 39.60 -9.77 48.01
C PHE A 7 39.91 -10.19 46.56
N LEU A 8 39.17 -11.17 46.04
CA LEU A 8 39.26 -11.60 44.64
C LEU A 8 38.25 -10.78 43.81
N PHE A 9 38.75 -9.92 42.92
CA PHE A 9 37.94 -9.12 41.99
C PHE A 9 37.73 -9.92 40.69
N THR A 10 36.58 -10.56 40.53
CA THR A 10 36.20 -11.23 39.28
C THR A 10 35.70 -10.21 38.25
N PHE A 11 36.52 -9.91 37.26
CA PHE A 11 36.13 -9.20 36.04
C PHE A 11 35.25 -10.12 35.18
N LEU A 12 33.94 -9.89 35.18
CA LEU A 12 33.01 -10.48 34.22
C LEU A 12 33.18 -9.73 32.89
N PHE A 13 33.93 -10.32 31.96
CA PHE A 13 33.90 -9.93 30.55
C PHE A 13 32.50 -10.25 30.00
N GLY A 14 31.69 -9.21 29.81
CA GLY A 14 30.45 -9.32 29.06
C GLY A 14 30.76 -9.73 27.62
N LEU A 15 30.22 -10.88 27.20
CA LEU A 15 30.16 -11.28 25.80
C LEU A 15 29.30 -10.26 25.05
N PHE A 16 29.93 -9.25 24.47
CA PHE A 16 29.31 -8.42 23.43
C PHE A 16 28.97 -9.36 22.27
N HIS A 17 27.69 -9.74 22.16
CA HIS A 17 27.18 -10.32 20.93
C HIS A 17 27.31 -9.23 19.86
N SER A 18 28.27 -9.40 18.96
CA SER A 18 28.30 -8.65 17.72
C SER A 18 27.05 -9.04 16.94
N GLN A 19 25.98 -8.26 17.10
CA GLN A 19 24.81 -8.35 16.24
C GLN A 19 25.31 -8.15 14.81
N SER A 20 25.10 -9.14 13.94
CA SER A 20 25.51 -9.06 12.54
C SER A 20 24.96 -7.76 11.94
N SER A 21 25.83 -6.91 11.42
CA SER A 21 25.43 -5.64 10.79
C SER A 21 24.42 -5.92 9.66
N ASN A 22 23.43 -5.03 9.51
CA ASN A 22 22.50 -5.08 8.39
C ASN A 22 23.28 -5.11 7.07
N LYS A 23 22.89 -5.99 6.15
CA LYS A 23 23.53 -6.05 4.84
C LYS A 23 22.77 -5.18 3.85
N ILE A 24 23.52 -4.39 3.09
CA ILE A 24 23.00 -3.54 2.02
C ILE A 24 23.47 -4.09 0.68
N PHE A 25 22.54 -4.48 -0.17
CA PHE A 25 22.81 -5.08 -1.48
C PHE A 25 22.39 -4.13 -2.59
N THR A 26 23.33 -3.78 -3.47
CA THR A 26 23.10 -2.86 -4.61
C THR A 26 23.53 -3.45 -5.94
N SER A 27 24.06 -4.67 -5.95
CA SER A 27 24.59 -5.34 -7.15
C SER A 27 23.53 -5.58 -8.23
N ASP A 28 22.25 -5.65 -7.85
CA ASP A 28 21.15 -5.83 -8.80
C ASP A 28 21.03 -4.64 -9.76
N ILE A 29 21.33 -3.43 -9.31
CA ILE A 29 21.33 -2.24 -10.19
C ILE A 29 22.42 -2.37 -11.26
N ASP A 30 23.63 -2.81 -10.88
CA ASP A 30 24.71 -3.02 -11.86
C ASP A 30 24.35 -4.12 -12.86
N ASN A 31 23.85 -5.25 -12.36
CA ASN A 31 23.41 -6.38 -13.18
C ASN A 31 22.32 -5.96 -14.17
N PHE A 32 21.35 -5.15 -13.73
CA PHE A 32 20.31 -4.61 -14.61
C PHE A 32 20.88 -3.76 -15.74
N TRP A 33 21.81 -2.85 -15.45
CA TRP A 33 22.38 -1.98 -16.48
C TRP A 33 23.25 -2.75 -17.49
N VAL A 34 23.94 -3.80 -17.06
CA VAL A 34 24.64 -4.73 -17.98
C VAL A 34 23.64 -5.46 -18.89
N ALA A 35 22.50 -5.90 -18.33
CA ALA A 35 21.44 -6.52 -19.12
C ALA A 35 20.81 -5.53 -20.11
N TYR A 36 20.49 -4.31 -19.66
CA TYR A 36 19.94 -3.22 -20.47
C TYR A 36 20.83 -2.92 -21.67
N ASP A 37 22.13 -2.69 -21.46
CA ASP A 37 23.08 -2.41 -22.55
C ASP A 37 23.20 -3.57 -23.55
N SER A 38 22.99 -4.81 -23.10
CA SER A 38 23.00 -6.00 -23.97
C SER A 38 21.70 -6.12 -24.78
N ILE A 39 20.56 -5.81 -24.16
CA ILE A 39 19.23 -5.81 -24.79
C ILE A 39 19.18 -4.79 -25.95
N GLN A 40 19.80 -3.62 -25.79
CA GLN A 40 19.82 -2.57 -26.83
C GLN A 40 20.59 -2.97 -28.11
N LYS A 41 21.42 -4.02 -28.06
CA LYS A 41 22.23 -4.48 -29.22
C LYS A 41 21.49 -5.41 -30.17
N THR A 42 20.21 -5.69 -29.92
CA THR A 42 19.43 -6.61 -30.74
C THR A 42 17.97 -6.21 -30.82
N HIS A 43 17.29 -6.60 -31.90
CA HIS A 43 15.83 -6.50 -32.04
C HIS A 43 15.11 -7.84 -31.83
N ASP A 44 15.85 -8.93 -31.65
CA ASP A 44 15.30 -10.27 -31.43
C ASP A 44 14.78 -10.41 -29.99
N PHE A 45 13.46 -10.52 -29.84
CA PHE A 45 12.81 -10.62 -28.53
C PHE A 45 13.29 -11.82 -27.71
N SER A 46 13.56 -12.97 -28.34
CA SER A 46 14.07 -14.16 -27.64
C SER A 46 15.48 -13.94 -27.10
N LYS A 47 16.33 -13.22 -27.85
CA LYS A 47 17.66 -12.82 -27.35
C LYS A 47 17.56 -11.81 -26.20
N LYS A 48 16.61 -10.88 -26.24
CA LYS A 48 16.36 -9.93 -25.14
C LYS A 48 15.94 -10.67 -23.87
N LEU A 49 15.00 -11.61 -23.98
CA LEU A 49 14.62 -12.48 -22.87
C LEU A 49 15.83 -13.25 -22.32
N ASN A 50 16.69 -13.79 -23.19
CA ASN A 50 17.90 -14.48 -22.73
C ASN A 50 18.84 -13.54 -21.95
N PHE A 51 19.04 -12.31 -22.41
CA PHE A 51 19.88 -11.33 -21.72
C PHE A 51 19.33 -10.93 -20.36
N ILE A 52 18.04 -10.58 -20.25
CA ILE A 52 17.47 -10.19 -18.95
C ILE A 52 17.50 -11.36 -17.94
N ASN A 53 17.22 -12.59 -18.39
CA ASN A 53 17.30 -13.76 -17.53
C ASN A 53 18.74 -13.99 -17.05
N LYS A 54 19.69 -14.16 -17.98
CA LYS A 54 21.07 -14.55 -17.66
C LYS A 54 21.87 -13.47 -16.93
N LEU A 55 21.66 -12.20 -17.27
CA LEU A 55 22.49 -11.10 -16.78
C LEU A 55 21.91 -10.41 -15.56
N TYR A 56 20.58 -10.49 -15.35
CA TYR A 56 19.90 -9.81 -14.25
C TYR A 56 19.17 -10.79 -13.31
N ILE A 57 18.16 -11.52 -13.80
CA ILE A 57 17.28 -12.33 -12.94
C ILE A 57 18.03 -13.51 -12.29
N ASP A 58 18.80 -14.27 -13.06
CA ASP A 58 19.54 -15.44 -12.57
C ASP A 58 20.62 -15.05 -11.57
N LYS A 59 21.29 -13.93 -11.83
CA LYS A 59 22.31 -13.31 -10.97
C LYS A 59 21.73 -12.49 -9.81
N GLY A 60 20.41 -12.34 -9.78
CA GLY A 60 19.68 -11.51 -8.83
C GLY A 60 19.96 -11.91 -7.39
N THR A 61 20.04 -10.91 -6.52
CA THR A 61 20.09 -11.17 -5.07
C THR A 61 18.82 -11.87 -4.59
N LYS A 62 18.85 -12.38 -3.35
CA LYS A 62 17.66 -12.90 -2.69
C LYS A 62 16.51 -11.89 -2.71
N GLY A 63 16.81 -10.62 -2.45
CA GLY A 63 15.81 -9.55 -2.45
C GLY A 63 15.15 -9.34 -3.80
N LEU A 64 15.89 -9.37 -4.91
CA LEU A 64 15.27 -9.31 -6.25
C LEU A 64 14.30 -10.47 -6.45
N LYS A 65 14.70 -11.69 -6.13
CA LYS A 65 13.84 -12.87 -6.34
C LYS A 65 12.55 -12.81 -5.51
N GLU A 66 12.63 -12.38 -4.26
CA GLU A 66 11.44 -12.17 -3.43
C GLU A 66 10.59 -11.00 -3.96
N PHE A 67 11.21 -9.91 -4.42
CA PHE A 67 10.46 -8.77 -4.94
C PHE A 67 9.69 -9.12 -6.22
N MET A 68 10.33 -9.89 -7.11
CA MET A 68 9.69 -10.42 -8.32
C MET A 68 8.46 -11.27 -7.96
N LYS A 69 8.57 -12.13 -6.95
CA LYS A 69 7.46 -12.97 -6.47
C LYS A 69 6.32 -12.16 -5.86
N LEU A 70 6.62 -11.11 -5.09
CA LEU A 70 5.63 -10.29 -4.38
C LEU A 70 4.85 -9.32 -5.28
N ARG A 71 5.35 -9.08 -6.48
CA ARG A 71 4.81 -8.07 -7.41
C ARG A 71 4.66 -8.61 -8.83
N ASP A 72 4.72 -9.93 -8.99
CA ASP A 72 4.55 -10.66 -10.25
C ASP A 72 5.43 -10.14 -11.40
N TYR A 73 6.70 -9.83 -11.10
CA TYR A 73 7.66 -9.47 -12.15
C TYR A 73 8.07 -10.71 -12.92
N ASN A 74 8.16 -10.55 -14.23
CA ASN A 74 8.68 -11.57 -15.13
C ASN A 74 9.56 -10.92 -16.21
N ASP A 75 10.34 -11.74 -16.90
CA ASP A 75 11.25 -11.31 -17.96
C ASP A 75 10.53 -10.51 -19.07
N SER A 76 9.34 -10.94 -19.47
CA SER A 76 8.54 -10.29 -20.50
C SER A 76 8.07 -8.90 -20.07
N LEU A 77 7.74 -8.70 -18.79
CA LEU A 77 7.42 -7.38 -18.23
C LEU A 77 8.63 -6.45 -18.30
N TYR A 78 9.82 -6.93 -17.94
CA TYR A 78 11.05 -6.13 -18.06
C TYR A 78 11.32 -5.70 -19.50
N ILE A 79 11.27 -6.63 -20.46
CA ILE A 79 11.54 -6.28 -21.86
C ILE A 79 10.51 -5.28 -22.38
N LYS A 80 9.23 -5.48 -22.11
CA LYS A 80 8.18 -4.51 -22.49
C LYS A 80 8.43 -3.13 -21.90
N SER A 81 8.77 -3.05 -20.61
CA SER A 81 9.05 -1.78 -19.94
C SER A 81 10.28 -1.07 -20.53
N ILE A 82 11.34 -1.82 -20.85
CA ILE A 82 12.56 -1.31 -21.49
C ILE A 82 12.28 -0.76 -22.88
N GLU A 83 11.47 -1.47 -23.68
CA GLU A 83 11.14 -1.07 -25.04
C GLU A 83 10.12 0.07 -25.12
N GLU A 84 9.18 0.15 -24.17
CA GLU A 84 8.14 1.18 -24.15
C GLU A 84 8.68 2.54 -23.67
N TYR A 85 9.70 2.54 -22.80
CA TYR A 85 10.18 3.75 -22.12
C TYR A 85 11.70 4.00 -22.20
N PRO A 86 12.34 3.95 -23.40
CA PRO A 86 13.79 4.09 -23.52
C PRO A 86 14.34 5.44 -23.02
N LYS A 87 13.61 6.56 -23.18
CA LYS A 87 14.06 7.86 -22.65
C LYS A 87 14.06 7.88 -21.12
N PHE A 88 13.02 7.30 -20.51
CA PHE A 88 12.97 7.14 -19.06
C PHE A 88 14.19 6.36 -18.57
N TRP A 89 14.44 5.17 -19.11
CA TRP A 89 15.55 4.32 -18.67
C TRP A 89 16.91 5.00 -18.85
N ASN A 90 17.11 5.72 -19.95
CA ASN A 90 18.34 6.48 -20.16
C ASN A 90 18.50 7.61 -19.12
N SER A 91 17.42 8.31 -18.77
CA SER A 91 17.45 9.42 -17.80
C SER A 91 17.63 8.98 -16.34
N ILE A 92 17.07 7.84 -15.94
CA ILE A 92 17.09 7.37 -14.54
C ILE A 92 18.39 6.64 -14.16
N ARG A 93 19.20 6.24 -15.15
CA ARG A 93 20.39 5.41 -14.95
C ARG A 93 21.37 6.00 -13.96
N SER A 94 21.79 7.25 -14.16
CA SER A 94 22.73 7.93 -13.28
C SER A 94 22.22 7.97 -11.84
N ASN A 95 20.93 8.25 -11.66
CA ASN A 95 20.30 8.34 -10.34
C ASN A 95 20.38 7.01 -9.59
N THR A 96 19.98 5.90 -10.22
CA THR A 96 20.01 4.57 -9.57
C THR A 96 21.42 4.16 -9.15
N LEU A 97 22.44 4.50 -9.94
CA LEU A 97 23.83 4.19 -9.63
C LEU A 97 24.36 4.95 -8.40
N THR A 98 23.77 6.10 -8.05
CA THR A 98 24.19 6.89 -6.88
C THR A 98 23.88 6.21 -5.54
N VAL A 99 23.08 5.15 -5.51
CA VAL A 99 22.72 4.44 -4.28
C VAL A 99 23.94 3.95 -3.49
N LYS A 100 25.03 3.61 -4.20
CA LYS A 100 26.29 3.17 -3.58
C LYS A 100 26.91 4.27 -2.71
N ASN A 101 26.69 5.53 -3.07
CA ASN A 101 27.18 6.68 -2.32
C ASN A 101 26.33 6.95 -1.06
N LYS A 102 25.19 6.28 -0.90
CA LYS A 102 24.27 6.43 0.22
C LYS A 102 24.40 5.33 1.29
N ILE A 103 25.27 4.34 1.09
CA ILE A 103 25.47 3.21 2.02
C ILE A 103 25.73 3.69 3.46
N THR A 104 26.69 4.61 3.65
CA THR A 104 27.01 5.14 4.98
C THR A 104 25.83 5.90 5.60
N GLU A 105 25.01 6.58 4.80
CA GLU A 105 23.81 7.28 5.29
C GLU A 105 22.74 6.28 5.77
N PHE A 106 22.52 5.18 5.04
CA PHE A 106 21.61 4.12 5.46
C PHE A 106 22.08 3.45 6.76
N GLU A 107 23.35 3.09 6.85
CA GLU A 107 23.93 2.49 8.07
C GLU A 107 23.80 3.43 9.28
N SER A 108 24.11 4.71 9.10
CA SER A 108 24.00 5.74 10.15
C SER A 108 22.55 5.93 10.60
N ALA A 109 21.61 5.90 9.66
CA ALA A 109 20.19 6.00 9.98
C ALA A 109 19.69 4.78 10.77
N VAL A 110 20.08 3.56 10.39
CA VAL A 110 19.72 2.36 11.16
C VAL A 110 20.37 2.33 12.54
N GLN A 111 21.62 2.78 12.68
CA GLN A 111 22.24 2.95 14.00
C GLN A 111 21.48 3.98 14.87
N SER A 112 21.00 5.06 14.26
CA SER A 112 20.18 6.05 14.95
C SER A 112 18.82 5.44 15.35
N PHE A 113 18.24 4.59 14.50
CA PHE A 113 17.02 3.87 14.83
C PHE A 113 17.22 2.89 15.99
N GLN A 114 18.30 2.11 16.00
CA GLN A 114 18.65 1.21 17.11
C GLN A 114 18.80 1.95 18.45
N LYS A 115 19.33 3.19 18.43
CA LYS A 115 19.43 4.02 19.65
C LYS A 115 18.06 4.45 20.17
N LEU A 116 17.11 4.72 19.27
CA LEU A 116 15.74 5.10 19.61
C LEU A 116 14.89 3.90 20.07
N TYR A 117 15.13 2.73 19.46
CA TYR A 117 14.42 1.48 19.70
C TYR A 117 15.43 0.33 19.86
N PRO A 118 15.93 0.06 21.10
CA PRO A 118 16.95 -0.95 21.35
C PRO A 118 16.54 -2.40 21.03
N ASP A 119 15.24 -2.68 20.88
CA ASP A 119 14.71 -4.00 20.53
C ASP A 119 14.65 -4.24 19.02
N LEU A 120 15.21 -3.32 18.21
CA LEU A 120 15.24 -3.40 16.75
C LEU A 120 15.81 -4.75 16.27
N LYS A 121 15.12 -5.33 15.29
CA LYS A 121 15.50 -6.54 14.59
C LYS A 121 16.16 -6.18 13.28
N ASN A 122 17.35 -6.74 13.06
CA ASN A 122 18.11 -6.50 11.84
C ASN A 122 17.31 -6.95 10.59
N SER A 123 17.33 -6.08 9.60
CA SER A 123 16.70 -6.27 8.30
C SER A 123 17.69 -5.92 7.19
N ASP A 124 17.78 -6.81 6.20
CA ASP A 124 18.63 -6.59 5.04
C ASP A 124 17.93 -5.64 4.06
N MET A 125 18.72 -4.82 3.37
CA MET A 125 18.23 -3.84 2.41
C MET A 125 18.68 -4.22 1.00
N TYR A 126 17.73 -4.37 0.10
CA TYR A 126 17.96 -4.76 -1.28
C TYR A 126 17.50 -3.66 -2.22
N PHE A 127 18.44 -3.10 -2.98
CA PHE A 127 18.20 -2.10 -3.99
C PHE A 127 18.25 -2.75 -5.37
N THR A 128 17.09 -2.76 -6.03
CA THR A 128 16.83 -3.52 -7.25
C THR A 128 16.23 -2.61 -8.32
N ILE A 129 15.96 -3.16 -9.51
CA ILE A 129 15.14 -2.52 -10.54
C ILE A 129 13.87 -3.35 -10.76
N GLY A 130 12.69 -2.76 -10.53
CA GLY A 130 11.39 -3.43 -10.44
C GLY A 130 10.42 -3.18 -11.60
N ALA A 131 10.94 -2.84 -12.79
CA ALA A 131 10.15 -2.60 -14.00
C ALA A 131 9.00 -1.58 -13.82
N LEU A 132 9.20 -0.53 -13.01
CA LEU A 132 8.22 0.54 -12.75
C LEU A 132 6.95 0.10 -11.99
N ASN A 133 6.99 -1.01 -11.25
CA ASN A 133 5.78 -1.52 -10.57
C ASN A 133 5.69 -1.14 -9.08
N SER A 134 6.81 -1.01 -8.36
CA SER A 134 6.81 -0.70 -6.92
C SER A 134 8.08 0.03 -6.49
N GLY A 135 7.95 1.15 -5.75
CA GLY A 135 9.09 1.93 -5.24
C GLY A 135 9.75 1.34 -4.00
N GLY A 136 8.96 0.74 -3.11
CA GLY A 136 9.44 0.10 -1.89
C GLY A 136 8.41 -0.89 -1.36
N THR A 137 8.89 -1.91 -0.64
CA THR A 137 8.07 -2.79 0.18
C THR A 137 8.93 -3.58 1.15
N ILE A 138 8.28 -4.45 1.93
CA ILE A 138 8.95 -5.38 2.83
C ILE A 138 8.43 -6.80 2.66
N THR A 139 9.27 -7.76 3.01
CA THR A 139 8.88 -9.14 3.26
C THR A 139 9.78 -9.73 4.33
N ASP A 140 9.20 -10.40 5.32
CA ASP A 140 9.93 -10.91 6.49
C ASP A 140 10.84 -9.83 7.11
N ASN A 141 12.15 -10.03 7.03
CA ASN A 141 13.20 -9.11 7.49
C ASN A 141 13.94 -8.43 6.34
N MET A 142 13.29 -8.21 5.20
CA MET A 142 13.88 -7.57 4.03
C MET A 142 13.15 -6.28 3.70
N VAL A 143 13.95 -5.24 3.44
CA VAL A 143 13.51 -4.02 2.77
C VAL A 143 13.85 -4.16 1.29
N LEU A 144 12.84 -4.06 0.43
CA LEU A 144 12.95 -4.25 -1.02
C LEU A 144 12.65 -2.92 -1.71
N ILE A 145 13.63 -2.35 -2.39
CA ILE A 145 13.53 -1.04 -3.05
C ILE A 145 13.62 -1.20 -4.57
N GLY A 146 12.62 -0.65 -5.28
CA GLY A 146 12.67 -0.40 -6.71
C GLY A 146 13.33 0.96 -6.96
N ALA A 147 14.62 0.95 -7.23
CA ALA A 147 15.43 2.16 -7.29
C ALA A 147 14.99 3.11 -8.41
N GLU A 148 14.44 2.59 -9.51
CA GLU A 148 13.97 3.38 -10.65
C GLU A 148 12.77 4.27 -10.32
N ILE A 149 11.96 3.91 -9.31
CA ILE A 149 10.85 4.73 -8.80
C ILE A 149 11.31 5.57 -7.60
N SER A 150 12.09 4.99 -6.70
CA SER A 150 12.43 5.64 -5.43
C SER A 150 13.55 6.69 -5.55
N MET A 151 14.27 6.68 -6.67
CA MET A 151 15.36 7.61 -6.98
C MET A 151 15.08 8.44 -8.23
N ALA A 152 13.83 8.47 -8.70
CA ALA A 152 13.45 9.41 -9.74
C ALA A 152 13.39 10.84 -9.17
N THR A 153 13.47 11.81 -10.06
CA THR A 153 13.45 13.24 -9.75
C THR A 153 12.62 13.99 -10.80
N PRO A 154 12.33 15.28 -10.63
CA PRO A 154 11.63 16.08 -11.63
C PRO A 154 12.34 16.11 -13.00
N GLU A 155 13.65 15.86 -13.03
CA GLU A 155 14.49 15.80 -14.25
C GLU A 155 14.43 14.45 -14.95
N THR A 156 13.80 13.43 -14.35
CA THR A 156 13.65 12.11 -14.98
C THR A 156 12.65 12.20 -16.14
N ASP A 157 13.04 11.75 -17.33
CA ASP A 157 12.23 11.88 -18.55
C ASP A 157 11.04 10.90 -18.50
N VAL A 158 9.85 11.46 -18.32
CA VAL A 158 8.58 10.73 -18.31
C VAL A 158 7.70 11.07 -19.52
N SER A 159 8.29 11.62 -20.59
CA SER A 159 7.55 12.02 -21.80
C SER A 159 6.85 10.85 -22.48
N GLU A 160 7.33 9.62 -22.27
CA GLU A 160 6.79 8.39 -22.85
C GLU A 160 5.66 7.77 -22.02
N PHE A 161 5.45 8.23 -20.78
CA PHE A 161 4.44 7.65 -19.89
C PHE A 161 3.03 8.07 -20.29
N LYS A 162 2.13 7.08 -20.42
CA LYS A 162 0.71 7.30 -20.69
C LYS A 162 -0.05 7.75 -19.44
N SER A 163 0.28 7.19 -18.29
CA SER A 163 -0.31 7.57 -16.99
C SER A 163 0.43 8.77 -16.40
N ASN A 164 -0.31 9.66 -15.74
CA ASN A 164 0.26 10.78 -14.99
C ASN A 164 0.69 10.41 -13.57
N TRP A 165 0.43 9.19 -13.12
CA TRP A 165 0.73 8.77 -11.74
C TRP A 165 2.21 8.93 -11.40
N LEU A 166 3.09 8.19 -12.09
CA LEU A 166 4.53 8.25 -11.83
C LEU A 166 5.11 9.63 -12.16
N LYS A 167 4.55 10.34 -13.16
CA LYS A 167 4.92 11.74 -13.43
C LYS A 167 4.72 12.60 -12.19
N ASN A 168 3.56 12.49 -11.54
CA ASN A 168 3.24 13.24 -10.33
C ASN A 168 4.09 12.80 -9.14
N VAL A 169 4.39 11.51 -9.02
CA VAL A 169 5.30 10.98 -7.98
C VAL A 169 6.69 11.61 -8.15
N PHE A 170 7.28 11.53 -9.34
CA PHE A 170 8.65 11.98 -9.61
C PHE A 170 8.81 13.50 -9.51
N ALA A 171 7.79 14.27 -9.89
CA ALA A 171 7.79 15.74 -9.82
C ALA A 171 7.96 16.32 -8.40
N SER A 172 7.94 15.48 -7.35
CA SER A 172 8.17 15.88 -5.96
C SER A 172 9.23 15.07 -5.23
N GLN A 173 9.95 14.22 -5.95
CA GLN A 173 11.01 13.43 -5.36
C GLN A 173 12.34 14.18 -5.40
N ASP A 174 13.20 13.85 -4.45
CA ASP A 174 14.58 14.33 -4.36
C ASP A 174 15.43 13.09 -4.09
N LEU A 175 16.63 13.00 -4.68
CA LEU A 175 17.50 11.84 -4.49
C LEU A 175 17.83 11.56 -3.03
N ASN A 176 17.92 12.59 -2.19
CA ASN A 176 18.20 12.43 -0.77
C ASN A 176 17.00 11.87 0.01
N ASN A 177 15.81 11.81 -0.59
CA ASN A 177 14.64 11.18 0.02
C ASN A 177 14.80 9.66 0.10
N ILE A 178 15.70 9.03 -0.65
CA ILE A 178 15.90 7.57 -0.62
C ILE A 178 16.19 7.04 0.78
N VAL A 179 16.93 7.79 1.61
CA VAL A 179 17.20 7.42 3.01
C VAL A 179 15.92 7.41 3.82
N SER A 180 15.05 8.40 3.64
CA SER A 180 13.74 8.43 4.32
C SER A 180 12.80 7.32 3.85
N VAL A 181 12.79 7.00 2.55
CA VAL A 181 11.99 5.89 2.01
C VAL A 181 12.48 4.57 2.58
N ASN A 182 13.79 4.34 2.56
CA ASN A 182 14.38 3.11 3.07
C ASN A 182 14.10 2.92 4.58
N ILE A 183 14.23 3.97 5.38
CA ILE A 183 13.92 3.90 6.82
C ILE A 183 12.43 3.71 7.08
N HIS A 184 11.54 4.33 6.28
CA HIS A 184 10.10 4.08 6.37
C HIS A 184 9.80 2.58 6.20
N GLU A 185 10.32 1.96 5.14
CA GLU A 185 10.17 0.51 4.92
C GLU A 185 10.84 -0.30 6.05
N TYR A 186 12.00 0.14 6.55
CA TYR A 186 12.66 -0.52 7.67
C TYR A 186 11.78 -0.50 8.94
N VAL A 187 11.00 0.56 9.19
CA VAL A 187 10.06 0.58 10.32
C VAL A 187 8.98 -0.50 10.14
N HIS A 188 8.50 -0.75 8.92
CA HIS A 188 7.53 -1.82 8.68
C HIS A 188 8.07 -3.22 9.04
N THR A 189 9.38 -3.48 8.92
CA THR A 189 9.95 -4.77 9.34
C THR A 189 9.95 -4.96 10.87
N GLN A 190 9.79 -3.87 11.61
CA GLN A 190 9.66 -3.89 13.08
C GLN A 190 8.20 -4.01 13.54
N GLN A 191 7.25 -3.64 12.68
CA GLN A 191 5.83 -3.64 13.01
C GLN A 191 5.25 -5.05 13.06
N LYS A 192 4.19 -5.22 13.84
CA LYS A 192 3.42 -6.46 13.86
C LYS A 192 2.66 -6.65 12.53
N PRO A 193 2.50 -7.90 12.05
CA PRO A 193 1.73 -8.19 10.84
C PRO A 193 0.30 -7.68 10.91
N ARG A 194 -0.21 -7.22 9.77
CA ARG A 194 -1.58 -6.70 9.64
C ARG A 194 -2.61 -7.82 9.61
N LYS A 195 -3.72 -7.64 10.34
CA LYS A 195 -4.98 -8.40 10.16
C LYS A 195 -6.26 -7.53 10.21
N GLY A 196 -6.12 -6.22 10.41
CA GLY A 196 -7.25 -5.30 10.61
C GLY A 196 -7.75 -4.72 9.29
N ASN A 197 -9.05 -4.42 9.24
CA ASN A 197 -9.75 -4.06 7.99
C ASN A 197 -10.18 -2.59 7.91
N THR A 198 -10.19 -1.83 9.02
CA THR A 198 -10.65 -0.44 9.01
C THR A 198 -9.58 0.55 8.54
N LEU A 199 -10.02 1.74 8.12
CA LEU A 199 -9.17 2.82 7.64
C LEU A 199 -8.16 3.29 8.70
N ILE A 200 -8.59 3.49 9.95
CA ILE A 200 -7.72 3.98 11.03
C ILE A 200 -6.53 3.05 11.28
N ASN A 201 -6.74 1.74 11.22
CA ASN A 201 -5.68 0.75 11.42
C ASN A 201 -4.56 0.93 10.38
N GLN A 202 -4.93 1.06 9.11
CA GLN A 202 -3.96 1.25 8.02
C GLN A 202 -3.31 2.63 8.10
N VAL A 203 -4.10 3.67 8.37
CA VAL A 203 -3.62 5.05 8.49
C VAL A 203 -2.55 5.18 9.57
N ILE A 204 -2.77 4.67 10.79
CA ILE A 204 -1.76 4.75 11.85
C ILE A 204 -0.55 3.87 11.50
N ARG A 205 -0.75 2.70 10.87
CA ARG A 205 0.37 1.83 10.46
C ARG A 205 1.32 2.53 9.48
N GLU A 206 0.78 3.13 8.43
CA GLU A 206 1.57 3.85 7.42
C GLU A 206 2.17 5.15 7.99
N GLY A 207 1.35 5.98 8.63
CA GLY A 207 1.80 7.27 9.14
C GLY A 207 2.76 7.18 10.33
N SER A 208 2.71 6.10 11.12
CA SER A 208 3.70 5.86 12.17
C SER A 208 5.10 5.61 11.60
N CYS A 209 5.22 4.97 10.43
CA CYS A 209 6.51 4.79 9.77
C CYS A 209 7.14 6.13 9.38
N ASP A 210 6.34 7.06 8.86
CA ASP A 210 6.78 8.43 8.62
C ASP A 210 7.20 9.15 9.90
N PHE A 211 6.43 9.02 10.98
CA PHE A 211 6.77 9.69 12.23
C PHE A 211 8.05 9.14 12.87
N ILE A 212 8.22 7.82 12.90
CA ILE A 212 9.46 7.19 13.39
C ILE A 212 10.64 7.58 12.48
N THR A 213 10.45 7.63 11.17
CA THR A 213 11.49 8.08 10.23
C THR A 213 11.90 9.54 10.50
N GLU A 214 10.96 10.44 10.76
CA GLU A 214 11.26 11.82 11.18
C GLU A 214 12.14 11.86 12.44
N LEU A 215 11.83 11.03 13.44
CA LEU A 215 12.63 10.93 14.67
C LEU A 215 14.04 10.38 14.42
N VAL A 216 14.17 9.34 13.58
CA VAL A 216 15.45 8.73 13.22
C VAL A 216 16.35 9.72 12.50
N LEU A 217 15.79 10.44 11.52
CA LEU A 217 16.54 11.39 10.70
C LEU A 217 16.71 12.77 11.34
N GLN A 218 15.99 13.05 12.42
CA GLN A 218 16.01 14.32 13.15
C GLN A 218 15.75 15.55 12.25
N LYS A 219 14.99 15.35 11.18
CA LYS A 219 14.61 16.39 10.22
C LYS A 219 13.18 16.19 9.76
N PRO A 220 12.43 17.28 9.50
CA PRO A 220 11.08 17.17 8.94
C PRO A 220 11.09 16.39 7.63
N LEU A 221 10.14 15.47 7.48
CA LEU A 221 9.95 14.78 6.21
C LEU A 221 9.36 15.72 5.16
N GLN A 222 9.89 15.60 3.94
CA GLN A 222 9.43 16.35 2.77
C GLN A 222 8.59 15.43 1.89
N ARG A 223 7.26 15.52 2.05
CA ARG A 223 6.27 14.74 1.31
C ARG A 223 5.12 15.64 0.90
N LYS A 224 4.57 15.46 -0.30
CA LYS A 224 3.42 16.23 -0.79
C LYS A 224 2.24 16.19 0.19
N TYR A 225 1.88 14.99 0.67
CA TYR A 225 0.78 14.80 1.61
C TYR A 225 1.06 15.45 2.99
N ILE A 226 2.31 15.61 3.42
CA ILE A 226 2.65 16.33 4.66
C ILE A 226 2.47 17.85 4.46
N THR A 227 2.94 18.39 3.33
CA THR A 227 2.80 19.82 3.02
C THR A 227 1.33 20.21 2.87
N TYR A 228 0.59 19.47 2.03
CA TYR A 228 -0.85 19.68 1.85
C TYR A 228 -1.60 19.45 3.16
N GLY A 229 -1.31 18.35 3.85
CA GLY A 229 -1.94 17.99 5.11
C GLY A 229 -1.86 19.09 6.17
N LYS A 230 -0.69 19.71 6.33
CA LYS A 230 -0.50 20.83 7.27
C LYS A 230 -1.33 22.06 6.90
N ALA A 231 -1.41 22.39 5.61
CA ALA A 231 -2.18 23.54 5.13
C ALA A 231 -3.70 23.35 5.33
N HIS A 232 -4.19 22.10 5.27
CA HIS A 232 -5.61 21.76 5.34
C HIS A 232 -6.02 21.02 6.62
N PHE A 233 -5.17 21.05 7.66
CA PHE A 233 -5.29 20.16 8.82
C PHE A 233 -6.64 20.20 9.54
N PRO A 234 -7.27 21.36 9.82
CA PRO A 234 -8.56 21.39 10.53
C PRO A 234 -9.69 20.67 9.77
N GLU A 235 -9.74 20.85 8.45
CA GLU A 235 -10.73 20.23 7.57
C GLU A 235 -10.50 18.72 7.50
N LEU A 236 -9.26 18.31 7.20
CA LEU A 236 -8.88 16.89 7.12
C LEU A 236 -9.14 16.16 8.42
N LYS A 237 -8.86 16.79 9.56
CA LYS A 237 -9.12 16.20 10.87
C LYS A 237 -10.60 15.96 11.13
N LYS A 238 -11.48 16.86 10.67
CA LYS A 238 -12.93 16.69 10.75
C LYS A 238 -13.39 15.57 9.84
N LEU A 239 -13.01 15.60 8.56
CA LEU A 239 -13.38 14.59 7.57
C LEU A 239 -12.90 13.19 7.98
N PHE A 240 -11.65 13.09 8.45
CA PHE A 240 -11.10 11.81 8.91
C PHE A 240 -11.90 11.24 10.07
N LYS A 241 -12.37 12.07 11.02
CA LYS A 241 -13.18 11.62 12.15
C LYS A 241 -14.46 10.93 11.69
N GLU A 242 -15.06 11.41 10.60
CA GLU A 242 -16.29 10.86 10.03
C GLU A 242 -16.06 9.53 9.29
N GLU A 243 -14.85 9.26 8.81
CA GLU A 243 -14.56 8.10 7.93
C GLU A 243 -13.65 7.03 8.54
N MET A 244 -12.91 7.35 9.62
CA MET A 244 -11.79 6.53 10.13
C MET A 244 -12.17 5.10 10.55
N PHE A 245 -13.44 4.85 10.88
CA PHE A 245 -13.95 3.52 11.24
C PHE A 245 -14.59 2.76 10.08
N SER A 246 -14.59 3.32 8.87
CA SER A 246 -15.02 2.62 7.67
C SER A 246 -13.95 1.64 7.17
N ASN A 247 -14.32 0.75 6.25
CA ASN A 247 -13.40 -0.15 5.55
C ASN A 247 -12.92 0.43 4.21
N SER A 248 -13.18 1.71 3.94
CA SER A 248 -12.84 2.34 2.67
C SER A 248 -11.54 3.14 2.76
N TYR A 249 -10.61 2.85 1.85
CA TYR A 249 -9.34 3.56 1.74
C TYR A 249 -9.36 4.64 0.66
N THR A 250 -10.37 4.64 -0.21
CA THR A 250 -10.42 5.41 -1.46
C THR A 250 -10.12 6.90 -1.30
N ASN A 251 -10.57 7.53 -0.21
CA ASN A 251 -10.34 8.95 0.03
C ASN A 251 -8.99 9.27 0.67
N TRP A 252 -8.29 8.29 1.23
CA TRP A 252 -7.16 8.52 2.14
C TRP A 252 -5.86 7.84 1.73
N LEU A 253 -5.91 6.70 1.06
CA LEU A 253 -4.73 5.88 0.76
C LEU A 253 -4.80 5.33 -0.67
N TYR A 254 -3.63 5.22 -1.30
CA TYR A 254 -3.40 4.59 -2.60
C TYR A 254 -4.18 5.23 -3.74
N ASN A 255 -4.40 6.55 -3.63
CA ASN A 255 -5.28 7.31 -4.52
C ASN A 255 -4.55 8.38 -5.35
N GLY A 256 -3.25 8.16 -5.58
CA GLY A 256 -2.38 9.04 -6.39
C GLY A 256 -2.84 9.26 -7.82
N ASN A 257 -3.63 8.34 -8.39
CA ASN A 257 -4.24 8.48 -9.70
C ASN A 257 -5.43 9.45 -9.72
N GLN A 258 -6.11 9.65 -8.59
CA GLN A 258 -7.39 10.37 -8.53
C GLN A 258 -7.29 11.73 -7.86
N LYS A 259 -6.41 11.89 -6.85
CA LYS A 259 -6.46 13.04 -5.93
C LYS A 259 -5.33 14.06 -6.11
N GLY A 260 -4.37 13.82 -7.00
CA GLY A 260 -3.28 14.77 -7.27
C GLY A 260 -2.50 15.14 -6.01
N GLU A 261 -2.44 16.43 -5.66
CA GLU A 261 -1.75 16.90 -4.45
C GLU A 261 -2.42 16.46 -3.13
N ALA A 262 -3.72 16.16 -3.17
CA ALA A 262 -4.49 15.66 -2.03
C ALA A 262 -4.47 14.12 -1.91
N ALA A 263 -3.56 13.45 -2.63
CA ALA A 263 -3.40 12.01 -2.54
C ALA A 263 -2.69 11.59 -1.24
N ASP A 264 -2.99 10.37 -0.79
CA ASP A 264 -2.30 9.68 0.30
C ASP A 264 -2.30 10.44 1.65
N LEU A 265 -3.31 11.31 1.88
CA LEU A 265 -3.44 12.08 3.12
C LEU A 265 -3.65 11.22 4.37
N GLY A 266 -3.99 9.94 4.21
CA GLY A 266 -3.98 8.96 5.28
C GLY A 266 -2.61 8.83 5.94
N TYR A 267 -1.51 8.89 5.19
CA TYR A 267 -0.15 8.89 5.75
C TYR A 267 0.04 10.07 6.71
N PHE A 268 -0.40 11.26 6.30
CA PHE A 268 -0.33 12.47 7.13
C PHE A 268 -1.18 12.36 8.40
N MET A 269 -2.41 11.85 8.31
CA MET A 269 -3.28 11.67 9.48
C MET A 269 -2.65 10.71 10.50
N GLY A 270 -2.10 9.58 10.04
CA GLY A 270 -1.43 8.62 10.90
C GLY A 270 -0.14 9.17 11.53
N TYR A 271 0.60 9.98 10.77
CA TYR A 271 1.78 10.70 11.25
C TYR A 271 1.41 11.65 12.39
N GLU A 272 0.36 12.47 12.23
CA GLU A 272 -0.06 13.41 13.27
C GLU A 272 -0.64 12.70 14.51
N ILE A 273 -1.35 11.58 14.34
CA ILE A 273 -1.84 10.76 15.47
C ILE A 273 -0.66 10.18 16.25
N SER A 274 0.30 9.57 15.57
CA SER A 274 1.51 8.98 16.18
C SER A 274 2.34 10.06 16.89
N LYS A 275 2.50 11.22 16.26
CA LYS A 275 3.17 12.39 16.83
C LYS A 275 2.45 12.92 18.07
N SER A 276 1.12 12.96 18.06
CA SER A 276 0.30 13.36 19.20
C SER A 276 0.46 12.37 20.37
N TYR A 277 0.47 11.06 20.10
CA TYR A 277 0.76 10.03 21.10
C TYR A 277 2.13 10.22 21.73
N TYR A 278 3.17 10.31 20.90
CA TYR A 278 4.53 10.56 21.36
C TYR A 278 4.64 11.82 22.20
N LYS A 279 4.02 12.94 21.78
CA LYS A 279 4.04 14.21 22.51
C LYS A 279 3.41 14.09 23.90
N ASN A 280 2.28 13.40 24.02
CA ASN A 280 1.53 13.27 25.27
C ASN A 280 2.08 12.19 26.22
N ALA A 281 2.92 11.28 25.72
CA ALA A 281 3.55 10.26 26.55
C ALA A 281 4.61 10.86 27.50
N LYS A 282 4.62 10.39 28.75
CA LYS A 282 5.64 10.77 29.76
C LYS A 282 7.00 10.16 29.43
N ASN A 283 7.02 8.89 29.03
CA ASN A 283 8.22 8.17 28.63
C ASN A 283 8.30 8.07 27.10
N LYS A 284 9.25 8.80 26.50
CA LYS A 284 9.42 8.84 25.04
C LYS A 284 9.95 7.53 24.45
N LYS A 285 10.81 6.82 25.17
CA LYS A 285 11.32 5.50 24.74
C LYS A 285 10.18 4.48 24.71
N GLN A 286 9.34 4.48 25.75
CA GLN A 286 8.14 3.64 25.76
C GLN A 286 7.18 4.02 24.63
N ALA A 287 6.99 5.32 24.37
CA ALA A 287 6.10 5.75 23.31
C ALA A 287 6.53 5.27 21.91
N ILE A 288 7.83 5.29 21.62
CA ILE A 288 8.38 4.75 20.37
C ILE A 288 8.10 3.25 20.28
N LYS A 289 8.34 2.51 21.37
CA LYS A 289 8.04 1.07 21.45
C LYS A 289 6.55 0.78 21.24
N ASP A 290 5.67 1.53 21.91
CA ASP A 290 4.22 1.39 21.79
C ASP A 290 3.73 1.65 20.35
N ILE A 291 4.31 2.66 19.68
CA ILE A 291 4.01 2.97 18.29
C ILE A 291 4.43 1.79 17.40
N ILE A 292 5.68 1.35 17.47
CA ILE A 292 6.22 0.30 16.59
C ILE A 292 5.52 -1.06 16.82
N GLU A 293 5.27 -1.42 18.08
CA GLU A 293 4.74 -2.72 18.46
C GLU A 293 3.21 -2.75 18.58
N LEU A 294 2.52 -1.68 18.17
CA LEU A 294 1.06 -1.62 18.16
C LEU A 294 0.49 -2.81 17.39
N ASN A 295 -0.53 -3.46 17.94
CA ASN A 295 -1.27 -4.47 17.20
C ASN A 295 -2.25 -3.77 16.24
N TYR A 296 -1.75 -3.32 15.08
CA TYR A 296 -2.57 -2.69 14.04
C TYR A 296 -3.67 -3.60 13.49
N GLY A 297 -3.63 -4.91 13.78
CA GLY A 297 -4.68 -5.84 13.41
C GLY A 297 -5.88 -5.86 14.34
N ASP A 298 -5.80 -5.19 15.49
CA ASP A 298 -6.80 -5.23 16.56
C ASP A 298 -7.43 -3.85 16.72
N ASP A 299 -8.71 -3.75 16.33
CA ASP A 299 -9.46 -2.49 16.34
C ASP A 299 -9.54 -1.86 17.73
N HIS A 300 -9.73 -2.68 18.78
CA HIS A 300 -9.80 -2.18 20.15
C HIS A 300 -8.47 -1.54 20.58
N THR A 301 -7.36 -2.19 20.27
CA THR A 301 -6.01 -1.69 20.61
C THR A 301 -5.70 -0.39 19.84
N VAL A 302 -6.08 -0.32 18.57
CA VAL A 302 -5.93 0.89 17.74
C VAL A 302 -6.79 2.04 18.27
N GLU A 303 -8.02 1.77 18.68
CA GLU A 303 -8.91 2.76 19.30
C GLU A 303 -8.36 3.28 20.63
N GLU A 304 -7.86 2.39 21.49
CA GLU A 304 -7.24 2.77 22.75
C GLU A 304 -6.01 3.65 22.51
N PHE A 305 -5.17 3.29 21.54
CA PHE A 305 -4.02 4.10 21.12
C PHE A 305 -4.46 5.49 20.65
N LEU A 306 -5.52 5.58 19.82
CA LEU A 306 -6.08 6.87 19.39
C LEU A 306 -6.59 7.70 20.56
N ARG A 307 -7.25 7.10 21.56
CA ARG A 307 -7.69 7.81 22.78
C ARG A 307 -6.49 8.31 23.58
N LYS A 308 -5.48 7.47 23.81
CA LYS A 308 -4.24 7.83 24.52
C LYS A 308 -3.43 8.90 23.78
N SER A 309 -3.54 8.94 22.45
CA SER A 309 -2.86 9.96 21.64
C SER A 309 -3.33 11.38 21.93
N LYS A 310 -4.55 11.53 22.48
CA LYS A 310 -5.25 12.80 22.67
C LYS A 310 -5.38 13.61 21.38
N PHE A 311 -5.37 12.93 20.22
CA PHE A 311 -5.54 13.57 18.93
C PHE A 311 -6.91 14.24 18.82
N TYR A 312 -7.97 13.54 19.21
CA TYR A 312 -9.31 14.10 19.45
C TYR A 312 -9.50 14.32 20.96
N LYS A 313 -9.26 15.55 21.44
CA LYS A 313 -9.28 15.89 22.87
C LYS A 313 -10.67 15.78 23.48
N GLU A 314 -11.68 16.05 22.67
CA GLU A 314 -13.10 15.92 22.95
C GLU A 314 -13.58 14.45 22.97
N GLY A 315 -12.72 13.51 22.57
CA GLY A 315 -13.08 12.12 22.41
C GLY A 315 -13.91 11.85 21.15
N PHE A 316 -14.39 10.61 21.05
CA PHE A 316 -15.24 10.14 19.96
C PHE A 316 -16.08 8.94 20.42
N ASN A 317 -17.27 8.84 19.83
CA ASN A 317 -18.17 7.68 19.95
C ASN A 317 -18.12 6.90 18.63
N LYS A 318 -17.56 5.68 18.65
CA LYS A 318 -17.41 4.85 17.46
C LYS A 318 -18.77 4.46 16.87
N GLU A 319 -19.72 4.05 17.71
CA GLU A 319 -21.04 3.57 17.27
C GLU A 319 -21.80 4.67 16.53
N GLU A 320 -21.77 5.90 17.07
CA GLU A 320 -22.38 7.07 16.44
C GLU A 320 -21.72 7.39 15.10
N LEU A 321 -20.38 7.45 15.05
CA LEU A 321 -19.64 7.75 13.82
C LEU A 321 -19.91 6.71 12.73
N VAL A 322 -19.91 5.42 13.08
CA VAL A 322 -20.22 4.32 12.14
C VAL A 322 -21.65 4.45 11.63
N LYS A 323 -22.62 4.73 12.51
CA LYS A 323 -24.02 4.90 12.14
C LYS A 323 -24.24 6.09 11.20
N GLU A 324 -23.61 7.24 11.48
CA GLU A 324 -23.69 8.41 10.61
C GLU A 324 -23.02 8.18 9.26
N TYR A 325 -21.87 7.48 9.23
CA TYR A 325 -21.21 7.10 7.98
C TYR A 325 -22.08 6.15 7.14
N GLN A 326 -22.73 5.17 7.77
CA GLN A 326 -23.62 4.24 7.08
C GLN A 326 -24.82 4.94 6.44
N LYS A 327 -25.40 5.99 7.03
CA LYS A 327 -26.48 6.78 6.38
C LYS A 327 -26.03 7.42 5.06
N LYS A 328 -24.73 7.69 4.90
CA LYS A 328 -24.16 8.25 3.67
C LYS A 328 -23.94 7.19 2.59
N SER A 329 -23.82 5.91 2.97
CA SER A 329 -23.46 4.82 2.08
C SER A 329 -24.67 4.21 1.34
N PRO A 330 -24.54 3.82 0.06
CA PRO A 330 -25.61 3.12 -0.67
C PRO A 330 -25.78 1.68 -0.19
N TYR A 331 -26.94 1.10 -0.46
CA TYR A 331 -27.23 -0.34 -0.29
C TYR A 331 -28.11 -0.83 -1.45
N VAL A 332 -28.10 -2.13 -1.73
CA VAL A 332 -28.99 -2.75 -2.70
C VAL A 332 -30.39 -2.85 -2.10
N ILE A 333 -31.36 -2.18 -2.72
CA ILE A 333 -32.78 -2.25 -2.33
C ILE A 333 -33.37 -3.58 -2.76
N LYS A 334 -33.22 -3.93 -4.05
CA LYS A 334 -33.78 -5.14 -4.65
C LYS A 334 -33.17 -5.44 -6.03
N THR A 335 -33.46 -6.63 -6.53
CA THR A 335 -33.19 -7.04 -7.91
C THR A 335 -34.48 -7.16 -8.71
N GLN A 336 -34.41 -6.98 -10.03
CA GLN A 336 -35.55 -7.12 -10.93
C GLN A 336 -35.13 -7.85 -12.23
N PRO A 337 -36.04 -8.55 -12.93
CA PRO A 337 -37.49 -8.66 -12.63
C PRO A 337 -37.83 -9.65 -11.51
N PHE A 338 -36.84 -10.36 -10.97
CA PHE A 338 -37.03 -11.36 -9.92
C PHE A 338 -36.07 -11.13 -8.75
N GLU A 339 -36.41 -11.72 -7.61
CA GLU A 339 -35.61 -11.67 -6.39
C GLU A 339 -34.51 -12.73 -6.40
N ASN A 340 -33.45 -12.49 -5.62
CA ASN A 340 -32.42 -13.47 -5.37
C ASN A 340 -33.02 -14.78 -4.81
N GLY A 341 -32.60 -15.93 -5.34
CA GLY A 341 -33.09 -17.26 -4.98
C GLY A 341 -34.27 -17.76 -5.80
N SER A 342 -34.76 -17.01 -6.79
CA SER A 342 -35.88 -17.42 -7.63
C SER A 342 -35.58 -18.70 -8.43
N VAL A 343 -36.51 -19.67 -8.46
CA VAL A 343 -36.29 -20.98 -9.11
C VAL A 343 -37.09 -21.22 -10.40
N ASN A 344 -37.93 -20.27 -10.81
CA ASN A 344 -38.80 -20.37 -11.99
C ASN A 344 -38.64 -19.15 -12.93
N VAL A 345 -37.41 -18.68 -13.11
CA VAL A 345 -37.13 -17.52 -13.96
C VAL A 345 -37.42 -17.84 -15.43
N ASP A 346 -38.11 -16.94 -16.13
CA ASP A 346 -38.38 -17.12 -17.55
C ASP A 346 -37.07 -17.04 -18.38
N PRO A 347 -36.68 -18.09 -19.14
CA PRO A 347 -35.51 -18.04 -20.01
C PRO A 347 -35.56 -16.94 -21.08
N ALA A 348 -36.76 -16.42 -21.39
CA ALA A 348 -36.93 -15.29 -22.29
C ALA A 348 -36.48 -13.94 -21.68
N THR A 349 -36.27 -13.86 -20.36
CA THR A 349 -35.82 -12.65 -19.66
C THR A 349 -34.47 -12.18 -20.21
N LYS A 350 -34.42 -10.94 -20.73
CA LYS A 350 -33.22 -10.38 -21.37
C LYS A 350 -32.45 -9.37 -20.52
N GLU A 351 -33.04 -8.89 -19.43
CA GLU A 351 -32.45 -7.83 -18.62
C GLU A 351 -32.56 -8.14 -17.14
N PHE A 352 -31.51 -7.78 -16.42
CA PHE A 352 -31.46 -7.81 -14.97
C PHE A 352 -31.15 -6.41 -14.45
N ARG A 353 -31.81 -6.03 -13.37
CA ARG A 353 -31.62 -4.73 -12.74
C ARG A 353 -31.23 -4.88 -11.29
N ILE A 354 -30.27 -4.08 -10.85
CA ILE A 354 -29.93 -3.89 -9.45
C ILE A 354 -30.36 -2.48 -9.07
N VAL A 355 -31.29 -2.38 -8.11
CA VAL A 355 -31.81 -1.10 -7.63
C VAL A 355 -31.05 -0.71 -6.37
N PHE A 356 -30.39 0.44 -6.40
CA PHE A 356 -29.63 0.99 -5.29
C PHE A 356 -30.41 2.08 -4.56
N SER A 357 -30.07 2.32 -3.30
CA SER A 357 -30.70 3.37 -2.48
C SER A 357 -30.23 4.80 -2.78
N LYS A 358 -29.15 4.96 -3.55
CA LYS A 358 -28.57 6.25 -3.94
C LYS A 358 -28.06 6.23 -5.39
N GLU A 359 -27.81 7.41 -5.94
CA GLU A 359 -27.15 7.57 -7.23
C GLU A 359 -25.75 6.95 -7.18
N MET A 360 -25.41 6.12 -8.15
CA MET A 360 -24.16 5.37 -8.17
C MET A 360 -23.11 6.01 -9.06
N ASN A 361 -21.83 5.79 -8.76
CA ASN A 361 -20.74 6.14 -9.66
C ASN A 361 -20.71 5.17 -10.83
N THR A 362 -21.16 5.63 -12.00
CA THR A 362 -21.33 4.79 -13.21
C THR A 362 -20.02 4.26 -13.79
N LYS A 363 -18.86 4.78 -13.35
CA LYS A 363 -17.54 4.30 -13.78
C LYS A 363 -17.04 3.11 -12.97
N ILE A 364 -17.73 2.75 -11.88
CA ILE A 364 -17.30 1.69 -10.96
C ILE A 364 -18.37 0.61 -10.94
N MET A 365 -17.97 -0.58 -11.38
CA MET A 365 -18.81 -1.77 -11.33
C MET A 365 -18.10 -2.89 -10.61
N SER A 366 -18.81 -3.56 -9.72
CA SER A 366 -18.29 -4.73 -9.00
C SER A 366 -19.24 -5.90 -9.20
N ILE A 367 -19.25 -6.46 -10.41
CA ILE A 367 -19.97 -7.70 -10.71
C ILE A 367 -18.92 -8.77 -11.00
N LYS A 368 -18.89 -9.82 -10.20
CA LYS A 368 -17.82 -10.84 -10.21
C LYS A 368 -18.39 -12.22 -10.52
N LEU A 369 -17.52 -13.07 -11.07
CA LEU A 369 -17.79 -14.51 -11.17
C LEU A 369 -17.92 -15.10 -9.77
N SER A 370 -18.81 -16.07 -9.62
CA SER A 370 -18.83 -16.93 -8.44
C SER A 370 -17.77 -18.03 -8.54
N GLU A 371 -17.57 -18.78 -7.46
CA GLU A 371 -16.66 -19.94 -7.44
C GLU A 371 -17.07 -21.03 -8.45
N LYS A 372 -18.33 -21.05 -8.87
CA LYS A 372 -18.85 -21.94 -9.92
C LYS A 372 -18.38 -21.56 -11.34
N GLY A 373 -17.68 -20.45 -11.49
CA GLY A 373 -17.03 -20.05 -12.73
C GLY A 373 -17.96 -19.43 -13.78
N LYS A 374 -17.42 -19.25 -14.99
CA LYS A 374 -18.05 -18.47 -16.06
C LYS A 374 -19.30 -19.14 -16.66
N GLU A 375 -19.42 -20.46 -16.55
CA GLU A 375 -20.53 -21.23 -17.15
C GLU A 375 -21.90 -20.89 -16.54
N VAL A 376 -21.93 -20.48 -15.28
CA VAL A 376 -23.16 -20.07 -14.57
C VAL A 376 -23.33 -18.54 -14.53
N PHE A 377 -22.49 -17.79 -15.24
CA PHE A 377 -22.56 -16.33 -15.25
C PHE A 377 -23.56 -15.84 -16.32
N PRO A 378 -24.61 -15.08 -15.95
CA PRO A 378 -25.74 -14.83 -16.86
C PRO A 378 -25.53 -13.65 -17.82
N PHE A 379 -24.57 -12.76 -17.58
CA PHE A 379 -24.49 -11.46 -18.25
C PHE A 379 -23.62 -11.46 -19.51
N LYS A 380 -24.12 -10.80 -20.56
CA LYS A 380 -23.38 -10.53 -21.81
C LYS A 380 -22.63 -9.20 -21.75
N LYS A 381 -23.31 -8.15 -21.30
CA LYS A 381 -22.76 -6.79 -21.19
C LYS A 381 -23.58 -5.95 -20.22
N THR A 382 -22.98 -4.88 -19.73
CA THR A 382 -23.71 -3.80 -19.06
C THR A 382 -24.40 -2.94 -20.11
N ILE A 383 -25.68 -2.63 -19.91
CA ILE A 383 -26.43 -1.68 -20.74
C ILE A 383 -26.14 -0.26 -20.27
N GLY A 384 -26.21 -0.01 -18.97
CA GLY A 384 -25.92 1.29 -18.38
C GLY A 384 -26.64 1.47 -17.05
N PHE A 385 -26.79 2.73 -16.64
CA PHE A 385 -27.59 3.10 -15.49
C PHE A 385 -28.85 3.88 -15.90
N GLU A 386 -29.94 3.68 -15.16
CA GLU A 386 -31.23 4.35 -15.32
C GLU A 386 -31.64 5.01 -14.00
N ASN A 387 -32.67 5.87 -14.06
CA ASN A 387 -33.30 6.51 -12.90
C ASN A 387 -32.30 7.26 -12.01
N ASP A 388 -31.66 8.28 -12.58
CA ASP A 388 -30.63 9.09 -11.92
C ASP A 388 -29.49 8.23 -11.33
N ASP A 389 -28.98 7.31 -12.14
CA ASP A 389 -27.91 6.39 -11.77
C ASP A 389 -28.22 5.45 -10.58
N LYS A 390 -29.50 5.26 -10.23
CA LYS A 390 -29.91 4.37 -9.11
C LYS A 390 -30.18 2.94 -9.55
N ILE A 391 -30.27 2.66 -10.85
CA ILE A 391 -30.60 1.33 -11.37
C ILE A 391 -29.53 0.92 -12.36
N LEU A 392 -28.74 -0.10 -12.02
CA LEU A 392 -27.82 -0.72 -12.98
C LEU A 392 -28.59 -1.74 -13.82
N VAL A 393 -28.50 -1.63 -15.13
CA VAL A 393 -29.15 -2.53 -16.10
C VAL A 393 -28.10 -3.35 -16.85
N MET A 394 -28.29 -4.66 -16.89
CA MET A 394 -27.39 -5.62 -17.54
C MET A 394 -28.17 -6.54 -18.48
N GLU A 395 -27.60 -6.83 -19.64
CA GLU A 395 -28.15 -7.78 -20.61
C GLU A 395 -27.80 -9.21 -20.19
N MET A 396 -28.81 -10.08 -20.14
CA MET A 396 -28.70 -11.51 -19.83
C MET A 396 -28.90 -12.40 -21.05
N SER A 397 -28.34 -13.61 -20.96
CA SER A 397 -28.62 -14.70 -21.89
C SER A 397 -28.87 -15.99 -21.14
N LEU A 398 -30.13 -16.38 -21.06
CA LEU A 398 -30.56 -17.51 -20.24
C LEU A 398 -30.93 -18.73 -21.11
N LYS A 399 -30.63 -19.92 -20.60
CA LYS A 399 -31.06 -21.23 -21.12
C LYS A 399 -32.18 -21.78 -20.22
N PRO A 400 -33.13 -22.57 -20.74
CA PRO A 400 -34.08 -23.31 -19.92
C PRO A 400 -33.40 -24.27 -18.93
N ASP A 401 -34.09 -24.58 -17.83
CA ASP A 401 -33.64 -25.53 -16.78
C ASP A 401 -32.16 -25.38 -16.38
N SER A 402 -31.72 -24.15 -16.14
CA SER A 402 -30.32 -23.81 -15.88
C SER A 402 -30.17 -22.97 -14.61
N GLU A 403 -29.11 -23.25 -13.84
CA GLU A 403 -28.74 -22.47 -12.67
C GLU A 403 -27.73 -21.37 -13.01
N TYR A 404 -27.95 -20.20 -12.46
CA TYR A 404 -27.09 -19.02 -12.63
C TYR A 404 -26.64 -18.49 -11.27
N GLU A 405 -25.39 -18.02 -11.23
CA GLU A 405 -24.79 -17.49 -10.01
C GLU A 405 -23.72 -16.44 -10.31
N PHE A 406 -23.82 -15.29 -9.64
CA PHE A 406 -22.83 -14.22 -9.70
C PHE A 406 -22.74 -13.46 -8.38
N ILE A 407 -21.73 -12.61 -8.24
CA ILE A 407 -21.50 -11.83 -7.01
C ILE A 407 -21.66 -10.34 -7.32
N ILE A 408 -22.51 -9.66 -6.56
CA ILE A 408 -22.49 -8.20 -6.42
C ILE A 408 -21.41 -7.88 -5.39
N GLY A 409 -20.26 -7.41 -5.85
CA GLY A 409 -19.14 -7.04 -5.01
C GLY A 409 -19.40 -5.75 -4.23
N ASN A 410 -18.66 -5.57 -3.15
CA ASN A 410 -18.75 -4.41 -2.27
C ASN A 410 -17.94 -3.18 -2.76
N GLU A 411 -17.37 -3.22 -3.97
CA GLU A 411 -16.57 -2.11 -4.52
C GLU A 411 -17.43 -1.06 -5.24
N PHE A 412 -18.76 -1.27 -5.35
CA PHE A 412 -19.66 -0.23 -5.82
C PHE A 412 -19.56 1.00 -4.91
N MET A 413 -19.65 2.19 -5.51
CA MET A 413 -19.68 3.45 -4.78
C MET A 413 -20.83 4.32 -5.24
N SER A 414 -21.42 5.08 -4.33
CA SER A 414 -22.32 6.17 -4.69
C SER A 414 -21.57 7.27 -5.44
N LYS A 415 -22.30 8.13 -6.13
CA LYS A 415 -21.77 9.25 -6.91
C LYS A 415 -20.96 10.24 -6.06
N ASP A 416 -21.33 10.40 -4.79
CA ASP A 416 -20.61 11.19 -3.78
C ASP A 416 -19.46 10.42 -3.10
N GLY A 417 -19.17 9.18 -3.53
CA GLY A 417 -17.95 8.46 -3.16
C GLY A 417 -18.05 7.58 -1.92
N HIS A 418 -19.26 7.22 -1.46
CA HIS A 418 -19.43 6.29 -0.34
C HIS A 418 -19.59 4.84 -0.84
N PRO A 419 -18.89 3.87 -0.23
CA PRO A 419 -18.93 2.47 -0.65
C PRO A 419 -20.29 1.82 -0.33
N LEU A 420 -20.65 0.78 -1.09
CA LEU A 420 -21.82 -0.06 -0.80
C LEU A 420 -21.70 -0.69 0.60
N ILE A 421 -22.76 -0.59 1.39
CA ILE A 421 -22.81 -1.21 2.73
C ILE A 421 -22.88 -2.73 2.61
N GLY A 422 -22.10 -3.40 3.46
CA GLY A 422 -22.13 -4.84 3.63
C GLY A 422 -21.04 -5.55 2.83
N ASP A 423 -20.98 -6.87 3.01
CA ASP A 423 -20.11 -7.73 2.23
C ASP A 423 -20.68 -7.99 0.84
N SER A 424 -19.88 -8.63 -0.01
CA SER A 424 -20.32 -9.01 -1.34
C SER A 424 -21.55 -9.94 -1.27
N GLN A 425 -22.57 -9.68 -2.08
CA GLN A 425 -23.81 -10.43 -2.11
C GLN A 425 -23.79 -11.46 -3.25
N THR A 426 -23.98 -12.74 -2.92
CA THR A 426 -24.16 -13.78 -3.93
C THR A 426 -25.60 -13.79 -4.43
N ILE A 427 -25.79 -13.67 -5.74
CA ILE A 427 -27.07 -13.78 -6.41
C ILE A 427 -27.15 -15.13 -7.11
N ARG A 428 -28.21 -15.90 -6.83
CA ARG A 428 -28.50 -17.23 -7.37
C ARG A 428 -29.91 -17.26 -7.91
N PHE A 429 -30.12 -17.89 -9.05
CA PHE A 429 -31.47 -18.18 -9.56
C PHE A 429 -31.45 -19.37 -10.52
N LYS A 430 -32.62 -19.97 -10.73
CA LYS A 430 -32.82 -21.06 -11.69
C LYS A 430 -33.94 -20.70 -12.67
N THR A 431 -33.75 -21.05 -13.93
CA THR A 431 -34.76 -20.89 -14.98
C THR A 431 -35.72 -22.08 -15.03
N LYS A 432 -36.97 -21.81 -15.43
CA LYS A 432 -37.99 -22.83 -15.70
C LYS A 432 -37.73 -23.60 -16.99
#